data_AF-A0A4P9YT71-F1
#
_entry.id   AF-A0A4P9YT71-F1
#
_cell.length_a   1.000
_cell.length_b   1.000
_cell.length_c   1.000
_cell.angle_alpha   90.00
_cell.angle_beta   90.00
_cell.angle_gamma   90.00
#
_symmetry.space_group_name_H-M   'P 1'
#
loop_
_entity.id
_entity.type
_entity.pdbx_description
1 polymer ?
#
loop_
_entity_poly.entity_id
_entity_poly.type
_entity_poly.pdbx_seq_one_letter_code
_entity_poly.pdbx_strand_id
1 'polypeptide(L)'
;MDPAKFIIVLAWSNYYLDNTLDLLEGYLIHNEELLKRARRWCELFPRHHHWEEKDYHSQLVAYLGEYPEYNCFEQCGEPMPAEQETLPVYFYSSNVNIASMLPVLLGLFLAGKRVDSAIQLVDNLGALWKYNTNALSSMNLFLLHYQPMLLLDHPRLTVKLLSMLRNYIRDWPHGASIELSVEQIVDRLIHADRYRKPEWRMKQQYREYVDPHEEMLHTIVLETNTMLWPAEVVVQASLDYLCAASTATPLSAREVGAVAQWHAALPRETYLVPLVMAIATALKQFAGDAILAPLVEAIRMRSPDLAANGRVLRVPRLLAVGIDTMGQQSAIASAPAARDIS
;
A
#
# COMPACT_ATOMS: atom_id res chain seq x y z
N MET A 1 19.50 11.07 -25.46
CA MET A 1 19.39 11.29 -24.00
C MET A 1 18.41 10.27 -23.45
N ASP A 2 18.78 9.57 -22.38
CA ASP A 2 17.92 8.58 -21.71
C ASP A 2 16.62 9.25 -21.20
N PRO A 3 15.44 8.82 -21.69
CA PRO A 3 14.14 9.32 -21.27
C PRO A 3 13.96 9.37 -19.75
N ALA A 4 14.42 8.33 -19.05
CA ALA A 4 14.24 8.21 -17.62
C ALA A 4 15.03 9.28 -16.85
N LYS A 5 16.26 9.59 -17.28
CA LYS A 5 17.10 10.60 -16.64
C LYS A 5 16.48 11.99 -16.77
N PHE A 6 15.91 12.31 -17.93
CA PHE A 6 15.20 13.58 -18.14
C PHE A 6 13.96 13.69 -17.23
N ILE A 7 13.15 12.64 -17.17
CA ILE A 7 11.97 12.57 -16.29
C ILE A 7 12.37 12.76 -14.83
N ILE A 8 13.44 12.12 -14.38
CA ILE A 8 13.97 12.29 -13.02
C ILE A 8 14.36 13.74 -12.80
N VAL A 9 15.18 14.34 -13.66
CA VAL A 9 15.59 15.74 -13.48
C VAL A 9 14.38 16.67 -13.39
N LEU A 10 13.37 16.48 -14.23
CA LEU A 10 12.13 17.28 -14.16
C LEU A 10 11.37 17.03 -12.85
N ALA A 11 11.18 15.77 -12.45
CA ALA A 11 10.46 15.40 -11.24
C ALA A 11 11.09 15.94 -9.95
N TRP A 12 12.43 16.10 -9.94
CA TRP A 12 13.20 16.59 -8.80
C TRP A 12 13.57 18.08 -8.91
N SER A 13 13.28 18.73 -10.04
CA SER A 13 13.42 20.18 -10.18
C SER A 13 12.34 20.90 -9.36
N ASN A 14 12.72 21.96 -8.64
CA ASN A 14 11.92 22.61 -7.60
C ASN A 14 10.42 22.80 -7.97
N TYR A 15 9.59 21.98 -7.32
CA TYR A 15 8.16 22.08 -6.96
C TYR A 15 7.16 22.84 -7.88
N TYR A 16 6.22 22.07 -8.45
CA TYR A 16 4.89 22.47 -8.96
C TYR A 16 4.79 23.72 -9.85
N LEU A 17 5.87 24.15 -10.48
CA LEU A 17 5.76 25.11 -11.57
C LEU A 17 4.94 24.44 -12.67
N ASP A 18 3.84 25.08 -13.08
CA ASP A 18 2.97 24.57 -14.14
C ASP A 18 3.76 24.16 -15.37
N ASN A 19 4.80 24.93 -15.72
CA ASN A 19 5.71 24.63 -16.82
C ASN A 19 6.41 23.26 -16.68
N THR A 20 6.80 22.84 -15.47
CA THR A 20 7.43 21.52 -15.25
C THR A 20 6.42 20.40 -15.45
N LEU A 21 5.19 20.60 -14.96
CA LEU A 21 4.11 19.64 -15.15
C LEU A 21 3.66 19.54 -16.60
N ASP A 22 3.64 20.65 -17.34
CA ASP A 22 3.37 20.70 -18.79
C ASP A 22 4.43 19.91 -19.57
N LEU A 23 5.71 20.06 -19.21
CA LEU A 23 6.80 19.30 -19.82
C LEU A 23 6.70 17.80 -19.51
N LEU A 24 6.40 17.45 -18.26
CA LEU A 24 6.17 16.06 -17.86
C LEU A 24 4.98 15.44 -18.59
N GLU A 25 3.88 16.18 -18.72
CA GLU A 25 2.69 15.76 -19.46
C GLU A 25 3.00 15.56 -20.95
N GLY A 26 3.64 16.55 -21.59
CA GLY A 26 4.12 16.42 -22.97
C GLY A 26 5.00 15.19 -23.19
N TYR A 27 5.88 14.89 -22.23
CA TYR A 27 6.83 13.79 -22.38
C TYR A 27 6.26 12.41 -22.00
N LEU A 28 5.42 12.31 -20.98
CA LEU A 28 4.90 11.04 -20.46
C LEU A 28 3.59 10.61 -21.12
N ILE A 29 2.79 11.57 -21.56
CA ILE A 29 1.42 11.32 -22.03
C ILE A 29 1.33 11.50 -23.54
N HIS A 30 2.04 12.47 -24.11
CA HIS A 30 1.91 12.80 -25.54
C HIS A 30 3.09 12.31 -26.41
N ASN A 31 4.16 11.80 -25.81
CA ASN A 31 5.30 11.28 -26.56
C ASN A 31 5.01 9.86 -27.10
N GLU A 32 4.57 9.78 -28.36
CA GLU A 32 4.25 8.49 -29.00
C GLU A 32 5.39 7.48 -28.99
N GLU A 33 6.64 7.94 -29.14
CA GLU A 33 7.81 7.06 -29.17
C GLU A 33 8.01 6.38 -27.82
N LEU A 34 7.88 7.15 -26.73
CA LEU A 34 7.91 6.60 -25.37
C LEU A 34 6.78 5.58 -25.16
N LEU A 35 5.57 5.90 -25.60
CA LEU A 35 4.41 5.02 -25.44
C LEU A 35 4.52 3.75 -26.29
N LYS A 36 5.14 3.81 -27.47
CA LYS A 36 5.43 2.62 -28.30
C LYS A 36 6.46 1.74 -27.61
N ARG A 37 7.54 2.31 -27.08
CA ARG A 37 8.57 1.61 -26.29
C ARG A 37 7.98 0.89 -25.08
N ALA A 38 7.19 1.59 -24.27
CA ALA A 38 6.59 1.02 -23.06
C ALA A 38 5.63 -0.14 -23.39
N ARG A 39 4.81 -0.01 -24.44
CA ARG A 39 3.92 -1.08 -24.91
C ARG A 39 4.71 -2.29 -25.41
N ARG A 40 5.69 -2.07 -26.29
CA ARG A 40 6.57 -3.13 -26.80
C ARG A 40 7.26 -3.88 -25.67
N TRP A 41 7.78 -3.15 -24.69
CA TRP A 41 8.40 -3.74 -23.50
C TRP A 41 7.43 -4.64 -22.73
N CYS A 42 6.20 -4.19 -22.51
CA CYS A 42 5.16 -4.98 -21.86
C CYS A 42 4.74 -6.24 -22.64
N GLU A 43 4.77 -6.19 -23.96
CA GLU A 43 4.49 -7.33 -24.85
C GLU A 43 5.60 -8.37 -24.83
N LEU A 44 6.86 -7.94 -24.86
CA LEU A 44 8.01 -8.84 -24.83
C LEU A 44 8.17 -9.50 -23.47
N PHE A 45 7.98 -8.74 -22.39
CA PHE A 45 8.18 -9.20 -21.03
C PHE A 45 6.84 -9.24 -20.27
N PRO A 46 5.93 -10.18 -20.56
CA PRO A 46 4.63 -10.23 -19.93
C PRO A 46 4.69 -10.46 -18.40
N ARG A 47 5.76 -11.08 -17.89
CA ARG A 47 5.96 -11.41 -16.47
C ARG A 47 6.67 -10.28 -15.72
N HIS A 48 6.56 -10.29 -14.39
CA HIS A 48 7.21 -9.31 -13.52
C HIS A 48 8.73 -9.48 -13.53
N HIS A 49 9.20 -10.72 -13.46
CA HIS A 49 10.60 -11.01 -13.20
C HIS A 49 11.31 -11.60 -14.41
N HIS A 50 12.51 -11.08 -14.70
CA HIS A 50 13.32 -11.52 -15.84
C HIS A 50 13.67 -13.01 -15.82
N TRP A 51 13.86 -13.62 -14.64
CA TRP A 51 14.15 -15.06 -14.53
C TRP A 51 12.94 -15.95 -14.81
N GLU A 52 11.73 -15.39 -14.82
CA GLU A 52 10.55 -16.12 -15.25
C GLU A 52 10.38 -16.06 -16.77
N GLU A 53 11.08 -15.14 -17.44
CA GLU A 53 10.95 -14.97 -18.89
C GLU A 53 11.78 -15.99 -19.65
N LYS A 54 11.18 -16.51 -20.72
CA LYS A 54 11.88 -17.42 -21.62
C LYS A 54 12.76 -16.59 -22.55
N ASP A 55 14.04 -16.92 -22.66
CA ASP A 55 14.98 -16.27 -23.58
C ASP A 55 15.13 -14.73 -23.35
N TYR A 56 15.07 -14.31 -22.08
CA TYR A 56 15.06 -12.88 -21.67
C TYR A 56 16.15 -12.05 -22.36
N HIS A 57 17.40 -12.50 -22.34
CA HIS A 57 18.52 -11.76 -22.91
C HIS A 57 18.37 -11.57 -24.43
N SER A 58 17.94 -12.61 -25.16
CA SER A 58 17.71 -12.51 -26.60
C SER A 58 16.60 -11.52 -26.93
N GLN A 59 15.53 -11.50 -26.13
CA GLN A 59 14.45 -10.52 -26.27
C GLN A 59 14.91 -9.10 -25.93
N LEU A 60 15.76 -8.94 -24.90
CA LEU A 60 16.34 -7.65 -24.54
C LEU A 60 17.23 -7.10 -25.66
N VAL A 61 18.10 -7.93 -26.23
CA VAL A 61 18.95 -7.53 -27.36
C VAL A 61 18.11 -7.14 -28.57
N ALA A 62 17.04 -7.90 -28.87
CA ALA A 62 16.11 -7.55 -29.94
C ALA A 62 15.39 -6.21 -29.66
N TYR A 63 14.94 -6.00 -28.43
CA TYR A 63 14.31 -4.75 -28.00
C TYR A 63 15.26 -3.56 -28.13
N LEU A 64 16.51 -3.69 -27.68
CA LEU A 64 17.51 -2.61 -27.78
C LEU A 64 17.98 -2.38 -29.23
N GLY A 65 17.86 -3.39 -30.10
CA GLY A 65 18.04 -3.22 -31.54
C GLY A 65 16.92 -2.42 -32.20
N GLU A 66 15.67 -2.63 -31.75
CA GLU A 66 14.48 -1.89 -32.20
C GLU A 66 14.42 -0.48 -31.62
N TYR A 67 14.77 -0.33 -30.34
CA TYR A 67 14.75 0.91 -29.57
C TYR A 67 16.09 1.16 -28.88
N PRO A 68 17.11 1.63 -29.62
CA PRO A 68 18.42 1.91 -29.05
C PRO A 68 18.35 2.96 -27.92
N GLU A 69 19.10 2.70 -26.84
CA GLU A 69 19.24 3.60 -25.70
C GLU A 69 20.63 4.24 -25.70
N TYR A 70 20.66 5.55 -25.95
CA TYR A 70 21.89 6.33 -26.14
C TYR A 70 22.31 7.00 -24.82
N ASN A 71 23.48 6.63 -24.32
CA ASN A 71 23.98 7.04 -23.00
C ASN A 71 25.15 8.03 -23.06
N CYS A 72 25.79 8.17 -24.21
CA CYS A 72 27.02 8.94 -24.39
C CYS A 72 26.88 10.03 -25.47
N PHE A 73 25.66 10.55 -25.68
CA PHE A 73 25.37 11.59 -26.68
C PHE A 73 25.71 11.18 -28.12
N GLU A 74 25.62 9.89 -28.43
CA GLU A 74 25.95 9.26 -29.71
C GLU A 74 25.21 9.92 -30.90
N GLN A 75 24.05 10.53 -30.65
CA GLN A 75 23.22 11.18 -31.66
C GLN A 75 23.47 12.70 -31.82
N CYS A 76 24.36 13.30 -31.02
CA CYS A 76 24.60 14.75 -31.03
C CYS A 76 25.55 15.21 -32.16
N GLY A 77 25.92 14.33 -33.09
CA GLY A 77 26.64 14.68 -34.32
C GLY A 77 28.12 15.02 -34.15
N GLU A 78 28.64 15.06 -32.92
CA GLU A 78 30.07 15.15 -32.67
C GLU A 78 30.72 13.75 -32.81
N PRO A 79 31.89 13.64 -33.47
CA PRO A 79 32.59 12.37 -33.56
C PRO A 79 32.98 11.94 -32.16
N MET A 80 32.29 10.94 -31.63
CA MET A 80 32.67 10.33 -30.36
C MET A 80 34.13 9.90 -30.44
N PRO A 81 34.93 10.10 -29.37
CA PRO A 81 36.26 9.52 -29.31
C PRO A 81 36.12 8.01 -29.51
N ALA A 82 36.92 7.45 -30.42
CA ALA A 82 36.78 6.11 -30.99
C ALA A 82 36.92 4.92 -30.01
N GLU A 83 36.92 5.17 -28.70
CA GLU A 83 37.29 4.21 -27.65
C GLU A 83 36.30 4.13 -26.49
N GLN A 84 35.12 4.78 -26.57
CA GLN A 84 34.16 4.66 -25.47
C GLN A 84 33.42 3.32 -25.54
N GLU A 85 34.05 2.30 -24.95
CA GLU A 85 33.43 0.98 -24.77
C GLU A 85 32.15 1.11 -23.94
N THR A 86 31.05 0.59 -24.47
CA THR A 86 29.79 0.53 -23.76
C THR A 86 29.84 -0.59 -22.73
N LEU A 87 29.40 -0.30 -21.50
CA LEU A 87 29.28 -1.33 -20.47
C LEU A 87 28.21 -2.36 -20.85
N PRO A 88 28.39 -3.64 -20.50
CA PRO A 88 27.39 -4.67 -20.76
C PRO A 88 26.03 -4.36 -20.12
N VAL A 89 24.97 -4.54 -20.90
CA VAL A 89 23.58 -4.32 -20.48
C VAL A 89 22.88 -5.68 -20.39
N TYR A 90 22.52 -6.11 -19.18
CA TYR A 90 21.92 -7.43 -18.94
C TYR A 90 20.43 -7.41 -18.59
N PHE A 91 19.97 -6.38 -17.86
CA PHE A 91 18.60 -6.31 -17.30
C PHE A 91 18.00 -4.91 -17.36
N TYR A 92 18.67 -3.98 -18.02
CA TYR A 92 18.36 -2.56 -17.96
C TYR A 92 17.59 -2.10 -19.19
N SER A 93 16.57 -1.26 -18.94
CA SER A 93 15.97 -0.38 -19.92
C SER A 93 15.43 0.85 -19.20
N SER A 94 15.39 1.98 -19.89
CA SER A 94 14.67 3.19 -19.51
C SER A 94 13.25 2.93 -18.99
N ASN A 95 12.53 1.93 -19.52
CA ASN A 95 11.19 1.56 -19.05
C ASN A 95 11.17 1.10 -17.59
N VAL A 96 12.19 0.37 -17.14
CA VAL A 96 12.29 -0.13 -15.75
C VAL A 96 12.53 1.04 -14.79
N ASN A 97 13.35 2.02 -15.19
CA ASN A 97 13.55 3.23 -14.41
C ASN A 97 12.25 4.06 -14.33
N ILE A 98 11.53 4.20 -15.45
CA ILE A 98 10.23 4.88 -15.46
C ILE A 98 9.24 4.18 -14.54
N ALA A 99 9.19 2.85 -14.57
CA ALA A 99 8.35 2.05 -13.67
C ALA A 99 8.57 2.40 -12.19
N SER A 100 9.84 2.54 -11.77
CA SER A 100 10.19 2.91 -10.40
C SER A 100 9.77 4.33 -10.01
N MET A 101 9.62 5.22 -11.00
CA MET A 101 9.24 6.62 -10.81
C MET A 101 7.74 6.86 -10.86
N LEU A 102 6.92 5.89 -11.32
CA LEU A 102 5.48 6.07 -11.46
C LEU A 102 4.76 6.56 -10.19
N PRO A 103 5.04 6.08 -8.96
CA PRO A 103 4.41 6.61 -7.76
C PRO A 103 4.69 8.10 -7.54
N VAL A 104 5.94 8.53 -7.81
CA VAL A 104 6.36 9.93 -7.66
C VAL A 104 5.66 10.80 -8.71
N LEU A 105 5.64 10.35 -9.97
CA LEU A 105 5.00 11.07 -11.08
C LEU A 105 3.50 11.24 -10.87
N LEU A 106 2.82 10.20 -10.39
CA LEU A 106 1.41 10.31 -9.99
C LEU A 106 1.24 11.34 -8.87
N GLY A 107 2.10 11.31 -7.86
CA GLY A 107 2.05 12.24 -6.73
C GLY A 107 2.24 13.69 -7.15
N LEU A 108 3.12 13.94 -8.12
CA LEU A 108 3.36 15.26 -8.70
C LEU A 108 2.12 15.79 -9.43
N PHE A 109 1.49 14.99 -10.29
CA PHE A 109 0.26 15.41 -10.97
C PHE A 109 -0.89 15.65 -10.00
N LEU A 110 -1.04 14.82 -8.96
CA LEU A 110 -2.07 15.00 -7.93
C LEU A 110 -1.87 16.27 -7.12
N ALA A 111 -0.65 16.52 -6.64
CA ALA A 111 -0.37 17.74 -5.90
C ALA A 111 -0.46 19.00 -6.78
N GLY A 112 -0.21 18.88 -8.09
CA GLY A 112 -0.52 19.89 -9.10
C GLY A 112 -1.99 20.00 -9.51
N LYS A 113 -2.90 19.22 -8.86
CA LYS A 113 -4.33 19.16 -9.18
C LYS A 113 -4.66 18.76 -10.63
N ARG A 114 -3.75 18.04 -11.30
CA ARG A 114 -3.88 17.53 -12.68
C ARG A 114 -4.34 16.08 -12.69
N VAL A 115 -5.56 15.84 -12.21
CA VAL A 115 -6.10 14.48 -12.05
C VAL A 115 -6.28 13.77 -13.38
N ASP A 116 -6.70 14.48 -14.43
CA ASP A 116 -6.87 13.89 -15.76
C ASP A 116 -5.52 13.42 -16.34
N SER A 117 -4.45 14.19 -16.13
CA SER A 117 -3.09 13.80 -16.51
C SER A 117 -2.61 12.59 -15.70
N ALA A 118 -2.94 12.52 -14.40
CA ALA A 118 -2.66 11.33 -13.59
C ALA A 118 -3.42 10.08 -14.10
N ILE A 119 -4.69 10.22 -14.49
CA ILE A 119 -5.46 9.12 -15.10
C ILE A 119 -4.82 8.65 -16.39
N GLN A 120 -4.45 9.58 -17.28
CA GLN A 120 -3.78 9.28 -18.55
C GLN A 120 -2.41 8.64 -18.34
N LEU A 121 -1.66 9.06 -17.33
CA LEU A 121 -0.39 8.41 -16.95
C LEU A 121 -0.62 6.93 -16.59
N VAL A 122 -1.67 6.63 -15.82
CA VAL A 122 -2.02 5.24 -15.50
C VAL A 122 -2.51 4.47 -16.74
N ASP A 123 -3.27 5.10 -17.64
CA ASP A 123 -3.68 4.48 -18.93
C ASP A 123 -2.48 4.08 -19.78
N ASN A 124 -1.53 5.00 -19.90
CA ASN A 124 -0.45 4.87 -20.87
C ASN A 124 0.71 4.02 -20.33
N LEU A 125 1.07 4.21 -19.06
CA LEU A 125 2.28 3.64 -18.45
C LEU A 125 2.01 2.76 -17.24
N GLY A 126 0.75 2.63 -16.79
CA GLY A 126 0.40 1.81 -15.62
C GLY A 126 0.80 0.33 -15.75
N ALA A 127 0.90 -0.19 -16.98
CA ALA A 127 1.38 -1.55 -17.22
C ALA A 127 2.85 -1.78 -16.82
N LEU A 128 3.67 -0.72 -16.79
CA LEU A 128 5.05 -0.79 -16.33
C LEU A 128 5.15 -1.00 -14.82
N TRP A 129 4.09 -0.70 -14.05
CA TRP A 129 4.09 -0.86 -12.58
C TRP A 129 4.46 -2.26 -12.13
N LYS A 130 4.14 -3.27 -12.95
CA LYS A 130 4.47 -4.67 -12.68
C LYS A 130 5.97 -4.94 -12.61
N TYR A 131 6.84 -4.05 -13.08
CA TYR A 131 8.30 -4.19 -12.97
C TYR A 131 8.87 -3.51 -11.72
N ASN A 132 8.01 -2.89 -10.91
CA ASN A 132 8.44 -2.31 -9.67
C ASN A 132 8.64 -3.40 -8.61
N THR A 133 9.88 -3.54 -8.15
CA THR A 133 10.27 -4.52 -7.12
C THR A 133 9.52 -4.37 -5.80
N ASN A 134 9.01 -3.17 -5.50
CA ASN A 134 8.29 -2.84 -4.28
C ASN A 134 6.88 -2.28 -4.58
N ALA A 135 6.20 -2.86 -5.58
CA ALA A 135 4.91 -2.37 -6.07
C ALA A 135 3.83 -2.25 -4.98
N LEU A 136 3.81 -3.14 -3.98
CA LEU A 136 2.79 -3.18 -2.94
C LEU A 136 3.04 -2.09 -1.87
N SER A 137 4.27 -1.98 -1.32
CA SER A 137 4.63 -0.89 -0.40
C SER A 137 4.51 0.46 -1.08
N SER A 138 5.03 0.61 -2.30
CA SER A 138 4.99 1.87 -3.03
C SER A 138 3.56 2.37 -3.19
N MET A 139 2.62 1.45 -3.50
CA MET A 139 1.22 1.81 -3.60
C MET A 139 0.60 2.13 -2.24
N ASN A 140 0.89 1.36 -1.19
CA ASN A 140 0.39 1.66 0.14
C ASN A 140 0.89 3.01 0.65
N LEU A 141 2.17 3.33 0.46
CA LEU A 141 2.75 4.63 0.79
C LEU A 141 2.10 5.75 -0.03
N PHE A 142 1.89 5.53 -1.32
CA PHE A 142 1.20 6.48 -2.19
C PHE A 142 -0.22 6.76 -1.71
N LEU A 143 -1.00 5.71 -1.43
CA LEU A 143 -2.35 5.86 -0.91
C LEU A 143 -2.33 6.51 0.48
N LEU A 144 -1.47 6.08 1.41
CA LEU A 144 -1.34 6.71 2.73
C LEU A 144 -1.13 8.22 2.65
N HIS A 145 -0.36 8.69 1.68
CA HIS A 145 -0.06 10.11 1.50
C HIS A 145 -1.18 10.86 0.77
N TYR A 146 -1.75 10.28 -0.29
CA TYR A 146 -2.71 10.95 -1.19
C TYR A 146 -4.17 10.54 -0.98
N GLN A 147 -4.47 9.67 0.00
CA GLN A 147 -5.81 9.15 0.27
C GLN A 147 -6.87 10.25 0.36
N PRO A 148 -6.66 11.34 1.15
CA PRO A 148 -7.69 12.37 1.30
C PRO A 148 -8.03 13.06 -0.02
N MET A 149 -7.02 13.20 -0.91
CA MET A 149 -7.19 13.81 -2.24
C MET A 149 -7.78 12.82 -3.26
N LEU A 150 -7.51 11.53 -3.13
CA LEU A 150 -7.84 10.51 -4.15
C LEU A 150 -9.22 9.88 -3.95
N LEU A 151 -9.53 9.47 -2.73
CA LEU A 151 -10.69 8.61 -2.47
C LEU A 151 -12.00 9.38 -2.39
N LEU A 152 -11.96 10.63 -1.91
CA LEU A 152 -13.17 11.45 -1.76
C LEU A 152 -13.48 12.26 -3.01
N ASP A 153 -12.46 12.84 -3.65
CA ASP A 153 -12.67 13.80 -4.74
C ASP A 153 -12.60 13.16 -6.14
N HIS A 154 -11.91 12.02 -6.30
CA HIS A 154 -11.54 11.50 -7.62
C HIS A 154 -11.75 9.97 -7.78
N PRO A 155 -13.00 9.47 -7.66
CA PRO A 155 -13.30 8.03 -7.67
C PRO A 155 -12.85 7.30 -8.95
N ARG A 156 -12.79 8.00 -10.09
CA ARG A 156 -12.31 7.42 -11.36
C ARG A 156 -10.85 6.98 -11.30
N LEU A 157 -9.98 7.80 -10.72
CA LEU A 157 -8.56 7.47 -10.58
C LEU A 157 -8.37 6.32 -9.59
N THR A 158 -9.14 6.32 -8.50
CA THR A 158 -9.15 5.22 -7.51
C THR A 158 -9.48 3.87 -8.14
N VAL A 159 -10.60 3.78 -8.89
CA VAL A 159 -11.00 2.55 -9.60
C VAL A 159 -9.92 2.08 -10.57
N LYS A 160 -9.19 3.02 -11.17
CA LYS A 160 -8.15 2.72 -12.14
C LYS A 160 -6.88 2.17 -11.51
N LEU A 161 -6.40 2.81 -10.44
CA LEU A 161 -5.28 2.32 -9.64
C LEU A 161 -5.59 0.93 -9.08
N LEU A 162 -6.83 0.72 -8.63
CA LEU A 162 -7.35 -0.57 -8.22
C LEU A 162 -7.25 -1.66 -9.28
N SER A 163 -7.81 -1.38 -10.46
CA SER A 163 -7.79 -2.33 -11.58
C SER A 163 -6.35 -2.68 -11.97
N MET A 164 -5.48 -1.67 -12.01
CA MET A 164 -4.04 -1.84 -12.23
C MET A 164 -3.46 -2.82 -11.20
N LEU A 165 -3.61 -2.53 -9.90
CA LEU A 165 -3.03 -3.35 -8.83
C LEU A 165 -3.53 -4.79 -8.83
N ARG A 166 -4.84 -4.98 -9.01
CA ARG A 166 -5.46 -6.31 -9.05
C ARG A 166 -4.92 -7.17 -10.18
N ASN A 167 -4.64 -6.56 -11.34
CA ASN A 167 -4.13 -7.27 -12.50
C ASN A 167 -2.63 -7.58 -12.39
N TYR A 168 -1.85 -6.73 -11.69
CA TYR A 168 -0.39 -6.86 -11.66
C TYR A 168 0.16 -7.58 -10.44
N ILE A 169 -0.52 -7.51 -9.30
CA ILE A 169 -0.23 -8.37 -8.17
C ILE A 169 -0.85 -9.74 -8.51
N ARG A 170 -0.18 -10.48 -9.40
CA ARG A 170 -0.59 -11.79 -9.95
C ARG A 170 -0.80 -12.87 -8.87
N ASP A 171 -0.25 -12.60 -7.69
CA ASP A 171 -0.38 -13.36 -6.47
C ASP A 171 -1.30 -12.69 -5.46
N TRP A 172 -2.23 -11.83 -5.90
CA TRP A 172 -3.24 -11.30 -5.00
C TRP A 172 -3.90 -12.48 -4.27
N PRO A 173 -3.90 -12.52 -2.93
CA PRO A 173 -4.37 -13.66 -2.17
C PRO A 173 -5.76 -14.09 -2.66
N HIS A 174 -5.95 -15.39 -2.89
CA HIS A 174 -7.25 -15.92 -3.27
C HIS A 174 -8.29 -15.58 -2.18
N GLY A 175 -9.44 -15.03 -2.57
CA GLY A 175 -10.51 -14.66 -1.64
C GLY A 175 -10.66 -13.16 -1.38
N ALA A 176 -9.95 -12.30 -2.10
CA ALA A 176 -10.21 -10.86 -2.10
C ALA A 176 -11.59 -10.54 -2.73
N SER A 177 -12.59 -10.50 -1.87
CA SER A 177 -13.91 -9.95 -2.15
C SER A 177 -13.86 -8.42 -2.06
N ILE A 178 -14.73 -7.73 -2.80
CA ILE A 178 -14.95 -6.28 -2.67
C ILE A 178 -15.71 -5.96 -1.36
N GLU A 179 -16.30 -6.97 -0.74
CA GLU A 179 -17.01 -6.90 0.53
C GLU A 179 -16.36 -7.90 1.48
N LEU A 180 -15.33 -7.46 2.20
CA LEU A 180 -14.79 -8.23 3.31
C LEU A 180 -15.47 -7.80 4.60
N SER A 181 -15.90 -8.73 5.43
CA SER A 181 -16.27 -8.39 6.80
C SER A 181 -15.00 -8.21 7.65
N VAL A 182 -15.14 -7.56 8.82
CA VAL A 182 -14.01 -7.42 9.75
C VAL A 182 -13.51 -8.79 10.21
N GLU A 183 -14.40 -9.76 10.41
CA GLU A 183 -14.07 -11.14 10.74
C GLU A 183 -13.17 -11.77 9.67
N GLN A 184 -13.50 -11.56 8.38
CA GLN A 184 -12.70 -12.08 7.28
C GLN A 184 -11.33 -11.41 7.19
N ILE A 185 -11.26 -10.11 7.48
CA ILE A 185 -9.99 -9.37 7.57
C ILE A 185 -9.12 -9.94 8.69
N VAL A 186 -9.70 -10.12 9.88
CA VAL A 186 -8.98 -10.66 11.04
C VAL A 186 -8.53 -12.09 10.81
N ASP A 187 -9.39 -12.95 10.27
CA ASP A 187 -9.05 -14.34 9.91
C ASP A 187 -7.87 -14.37 8.93
N ARG A 188 -7.90 -13.53 7.88
CA ARG A 188 -6.82 -13.40 6.91
C ARG A 188 -5.50 -12.97 7.53
N LEU A 189 -5.50 -12.01 8.46
CA LEU A 189 -4.28 -11.58 9.15
C LEU A 189 -3.71 -12.68 10.03
N ILE A 190 -4.55 -13.35 10.82
CA ILE A 190 -4.11 -14.42 11.74
C ILE A 190 -3.64 -15.66 10.98
N HIS A 191 -4.29 -15.95 9.86
CA HIS A 191 -4.08 -17.16 9.07
C HIS A 191 -3.49 -16.87 7.69
N ALA A 192 -2.64 -15.83 7.59
CA ALA A 192 -2.04 -15.39 6.33
C ALA A 192 -1.46 -16.53 5.48
N ASP A 193 -0.83 -17.53 6.11
CA ASP A 193 -0.30 -18.72 5.43
C ASP A 193 -1.34 -19.56 4.69
N ARG A 194 -2.60 -19.61 5.15
CA ARG A 194 -3.69 -20.35 4.49
C ARG A 194 -4.10 -19.73 3.16
N TYR A 195 -3.85 -18.43 3.00
CA TYR A 195 -4.23 -17.67 1.82
C TYR A 195 -3.12 -17.64 0.74
N ARG A 196 -2.00 -18.31 0.99
CA ARG A 196 -0.88 -18.42 0.04
C ARG A 196 -1.08 -19.58 -0.93
N LYS A 197 -0.71 -19.40 -2.20
CA LYS A 197 -0.64 -20.53 -3.14
C LYS A 197 0.56 -21.42 -2.79
N PRO A 198 0.51 -22.75 -3.04
CA PRO A 198 1.63 -23.66 -2.76
C PRO A 198 2.97 -23.24 -3.40
N GLU A 199 2.90 -22.62 -4.59
CA GLU A 199 4.06 -22.11 -5.34
C GLU A 199 4.79 -20.95 -4.63
N TRP A 200 4.17 -20.34 -3.61
CA TRP A 200 4.74 -19.21 -2.87
C TRP A 200 6.02 -19.55 -2.11
N ARG A 201 6.12 -20.77 -1.55
CA ARG A 201 7.29 -21.17 -0.76
C ARG A 201 8.56 -21.24 -1.62
N MET A 202 8.44 -21.54 -2.90
CA MET A 202 9.59 -21.66 -3.81
C MET A 202 10.11 -20.31 -4.30
N LYS A 203 9.32 -19.23 -4.17
CA LYS A 203 9.67 -17.89 -4.69
C LYS A 203 9.84 -16.83 -3.59
N GLN A 204 9.75 -17.22 -2.32
CA GLN A 204 9.71 -16.28 -1.18
C GLN A 204 10.86 -15.27 -1.16
N GLN A 205 12.07 -15.69 -1.55
CA GLN A 205 13.26 -14.83 -1.58
C GLN A 205 13.24 -13.71 -2.64
N TYR A 206 12.29 -13.76 -3.57
CA TYR A 206 12.18 -12.79 -4.67
C TYR A 206 10.99 -11.84 -4.52
N ARG A 207 10.29 -11.91 -3.39
CA ARG A 207 9.11 -11.11 -3.12
C ARG A 207 9.49 -9.91 -2.28
N GLU A 208 8.66 -8.89 -2.35
CA GLU A 208 8.82 -7.69 -1.55
C GLU A 208 8.77 -8.00 -0.05
N TYR A 209 7.84 -8.87 0.37
CA TYR A 209 7.69 -9.33 1.75
C TYR A 209 8.05 -10.81 1.86
N VAL A 210 9.01 -11.10 2.73
CA VAL A 210 9.34 -12.47 3.10
C VAL A 210 8.27 -13.02 4.04
N ASP A 211 7.82 -12.22 5.01
CA ASP A 211 6.82 -12.62 6.01
C ASP A 211 5.39 -12.64 5.40
N PRO A 212 4.68 -13.79 5.43
CA PRO A 212 3.26 -13.89 5.10
C PRO A 212 2.38 -12.83 5.74
N HIS A 213 2.63 -12.56 7.01
CA HIS A 213 1.80 -11.68 7.79
C HIS A 213 1.94 -10.23 7.33
N GLU A 214 3.17 -9.78 7.08
CA GLU A 214 3.44 -8.43 6.57
C GLU A 214 2.80 -8.23 5.18
N GLU A 215 2.98 -9.19 4.28
CA GLU A 215 2.38 -9.11 2.95
C GLU A 215 0.85 -9.05 2.99
N MET A 216 0.23 -9.87 3.84
CA MET A 216 -1.22 -9.89 4.01
C MET A 216 -1.71 -8.57 4.62
N LEU A 217 -1.00 -8.03 5.62
CA LEU A 217 -1.31 -6.73 6.20
C LEU A 217 -1.30 -5.64 5.13
N HIS A 218 -0.25 -5.58 4.31
CA HIS A 218 -0.16 -4.60 3.23
C HIS A 218 -1.25 -4.79 2.18
N THR A 219 -1.63 -6.03 1.87
CA THR A 219 -2.74 -6.32 0.95
C THR A 219 -4.07 -5.83 1.52
N ILE A 220 -4.35 -6.08 2.80
CA ILE A 220 -5.59 -5.68 3.46
C ILE A 220 -5.67 -4.15 3.61
N VAL A 221 -4.56 -3.48 3.92
CA VAL A 221 -4.49 -2.02 3.92
C VAL A 221 -4.83 -1.46 2.55
N LEU A 222 -4.32 -2.08 1.49
CA LEU A 222 -4.62 -1.69 0.12
C LEU A 222 -6.11 -1.90 -0.19
N GLU A 223 -6.66 -3.07 0.12
CA GLU A 223 -8.09 -3.39 -0.02
C GLU A 223 -8.98 -2.40 0.72
N THR A 224 -8.66 -2.11 1.99
CA THR A 224 -9.45 -1.20 2.84
C THR A 224 -9.46 0.21 2.28
N ASN A 225 -8.30 0.74 1.89
CA ASN A 225 -8.19 2.07 1.28
C ASN A 225 -8.86 2.12 -0.09
N THR A 226 -9.12 0.99 -0.74
CA THR A 226 -9.61 0.99 -2.10
C THR A 226 -11.08 0.61 -2.22
N MET A 227 -11.65 -0.07 -1.22
CA MET A 227 -13.09 -0.34 -1.11
C MET A 227 -13.94 0.92 -0.92
N LEU A 228 -13.33 2.11 -0.82
CA LEU A 228 -14.01 3.39 -0.58
C LEU A 228 -14.94 3.33 0.65
N TRP A 229 -14.64 2.46 1.61
CA TRP A 229 -15.41 2.40 2.84
C TRP A 229 -15.29 3.73 3.55
N PRO A 230 -16.43 4.38 3.89
CA PRO A 230 -16.40 5.52 4.78
C PRO A 230 -15.67 5.11 6.06
N ALA A 231 -14.79 5.97 6.55
CA ALA A 231 -13.93 5.64 7.68
C ALA A 231 -14.76 5.24 8.90
N GLU A 232 -15.92 5.90 9.06
CA GLU A 232 -16.90 5.64 10.12
C GLU A 232 -17.41 4.19 10.06
N VAL A 233 -17.64 3.64 8.86
CA VAL A 233 -18.11 2.27 8.68
C VAL A 233 -17.01 1.28 9.09
N VAL A 234 -15.77 1.52 8.68
CA VAL A 234 -14.62 0.65 9.03
C VAL A 234 -14.38 0.65 10.53
N VAL A 235 -14.40 1.84 11.12
CA VAL A 235 -14.20 2.05 12.56
C VAL A 235 -15.33 1.40 13.36
N GLN A 236 -16.59 1.66 12.98
CA GLN A 236 -17.74 1.09 13.68
C GLN A 236 -17.78 -0.43 13.58
N ALA A 237 -17.58 -1.00 12.39
CA ALA A 237 -17.54 -2.45 12.22
C ALA A 237 -16.40 -3.09 13.04
N SER A 238 -15.26 -2.41 13.15
CA SER A 238 -14.14 -2.88 13.99
C SER A 238 -14.48 -2.85 15.47
N LEU A 239 -15.17 -1.80 15.93
CA LEU A 239 -15.67 -1.70 17.31
C LEU A 239 -16.72 -2.77 17.60
N ASP A 240 -17.67 -2.95 16.69
CA ASP A 240 -18.72 -3.96 16.82
C ASP A 240 -18.10 -5.35 16.94
N TYR A 241 -17.10 -5.67 16.12
CA TYR A 241 -16.34 -6.92 16.24
C TYR A 241 -15.63 -7.06 17.60
N LEU A 242 -14.90 -6.02 18.04
CA LEU A 242 -14.20 -6.02 19.33
C LEU A 242 -15.17 -6.14 20.53
N CYS A 243 -16.37 -5.58 20.42
CA CYS A 243 -17.39 -5.56 21.47
C CYS A 243 -18.31 -6.80 21.45
N ALA A 244 -18.56 -7.40 20.28
CA ALA A 244 -19.39 -8.59 20.11
C ALA A 244 -18.83 -9.80 20.88
N ALA A 245 -17.51 -9.80 21.10
CA ALA A 245 -16.76 -10.69 22.00
C ALA A 245 -17.36 -10.85 23.41
N SER A 246 -18.16 -9.88 23.86
CA SER A 246 -18.74 -9.86 25.20
C SER A 246 -19.91 -10.82 25.41
N THR A 247 -20.49 -11.42 24.35
CA THR A 247 -21.77 -12.14 24.45
C THR A 247 -21.72 -13.64 24.16
N ALA A 248 -20.66 -14.19 23.54
CA ALA A 248 -20.62 -15.62 23.20
C ALA A 248 -19.24 -16.29 23.38
N THR A 249 -18.15 -15.64 22.95
CA THR A 249 -16.77 -16.15 23.14
C THR A 249 -15.82 -14.97 23.24
N PRO A 250 -14.97 -14.88 24.27
CA PRO A 250 -13.99 -13.80 24.36
C PRO A 250 -13.01 -13.89 23.18
N LEU A 251 -12.70 -12.74 22.57
CA LEU A 251 -11.70 -12.65 21.52
C LEU A 251 -10.33 -13.03 22.07
N SER A 252 -9.55 -13.73 21.26
CA SER A 252 -8.16 -14.01 21.56
C SER A 252 -7.30 -12.74 21.44
N ALA A 253 -6.18 -12.71 22.16
CA ALA A 253 -5.18 -11.64 22.02
C ALA A 253 -4.63 -11.49 20.59
N ARG A 254 -4.73 -12.55 19.77
CA ARG A 254 -4.34 -12.52 18.34
C ARG A 254 -5.35 -11.75 17.50
N GLU A 255 -6.64 -11.94 17.74
CA GLU A 255 -7.72 -11.20 17.05
C GLU A 255 -7.67 -9.71 17.38
N VAL A 256 -7.53 -9.36 18.66
CA VAL A 256 -7.35 -7.96 19.07
C VAL A 256 -6.08 -7.37 18.45
N GLY A 257 -4.98 -8.13 18.42
CA GLY A 257 -3.72 -7.74 17.80
C GLY A 257 -3.83 -7.50 16.29
N ALA A 258 -4.63 -8.31 15.57
CA ALA A 258 -4.83 -8.20 14.14
C ALA A 258 -5.60 -6.91 13.77
N VAL A 259 -6.73 -6.64 14.44
CA VAL A 259 -7.51 -5.38 14.23
C VAL A 259 -6.62 -4.16 14.44
N ALA A 260 -5.82 -4.23 15.49
CA ALA A 260 -4.87 -3.20 15.83
C ALA A 260 -3.77 -2.96 14.80
N GLN A 261 -3.13 -4.02 14.29
CA GLN A 261 -2.12 -3.91 13.24
C GLN A 261 -2.71 -3.34 11.96
N TRP A 262 -3.93 -3.76 11.62
CA TRP A 262 -4.66 -3.24 10.49
C TRP A 262 -4.87 -1.72 10.61
N HIS A 263 -5.48 -1.24 11.69
CA HIS A 263 -5.70 0.20 11.90
C HIS A 263 -4.41 1.00 12.04
N ALA A 264 -3.36 0.41 12.60
CA ALA A 264 -2.04 1.03 12.69
C ALA A 264 -1.40 1.29 11.32
N ALA A 265 -1.73 0.49 10.31
CA ALA A 265 -1.20 0.59 8.97
C ALA A 265 -2.10 1.39 8.01
N LEU A 266 -3.28 1.83 8.47
CA LEU A 266 -4.18 2.72 7.75
C LEU A 266 -3.83 4.20 7.97
N PRO A 267 -4.31 5.12 7.10
CA PRO A 267 -4.16 6.56 7.29
C PRO A 267 -4.61 6.99 8.70
N ARG A 268 -3.69 7.59 9.45
CA ARG A 268 -3.86 7.86 10.88
C ARG A 268 -5.07 8.73 11.19
N GLU A 269 -5.20 9.86 10.49
CA GLU A 269 -6.27 10.83 10.73
C GLU A 269 -7.63 10.30 10.31
N THR A 270 -7.65 9.43 9.29
CA THR A 270 -8.88 8.87 8.73
C THR A 270 -9.41 7.71 9.57
N TYR A 271 -8.58 6.76 9.99
CA TYR A 271 -9.06 5.52 10.61
C TYR A 271 -8.60 5.34 12.06
N LEU A 272 -7.31 5.55 12.34
CA LEU A 272 -6.74 5.25 13.66
C LEU A 272 -7.23 6.22 14.74
N VAL A 273 -7.23 7.52 14.46
CA VAL A 273 -7.68 8.54 15.42
C VAL A 273 -9.16 8.35 15.77
N PRO A 274 -10.08 8.21 14.80
CA PRO A 274 -11.48 7.94 15.11
C PRO A 274 -11.70 6.66 15.90
N LEU A 275 -10.98 5.56 15.59
CA LEU A 275 -11.06 4.33 16.36
C LEU A 275 -10.63 4.54 17.81
N VAL A 276 -9.48 5.18 18.04
CA VAL A 276 -8.98 5.44 19.40
C VAL A 276 -9.96 6.32 20.19
N MET A 277 -10.53 7.34 19.54
CA MET A 277 -11.53 8.22 20.16
C MET A 277 -12.83 7.48 20.50
N ALA A 278 -13.28 6.59 19.61
CA ALA A 278 -14.47 5.79 19.85
C ALA A 278 -14.26 4.77 20.98
N ILE A 279 -13.10 4.10 21.03
CA ILE A 279 -12.73 3.20 22.13
C ILE A 279 -12.65 3.99 23.46
N ALA A 280 -12.01 5.16 23.46
CA ALA A 280 -11.95 6.01 24.64
C ALA A 280 -13.34 6.47 25.12
N THR A 281 -14.24 6.78 24.18
CA THR A 281 -15.62 7.16 24.50
C THR A 281 -16.40 6.00 25.10
N ALA A 282 -16.28 4.80 24.52
CA ALA A 282 -16.90 3.58 25.06
C ALA A 282 -16.36 3.27 26.47
N LEU A 283 -15.04 3.33 26.67
CA LEU A 283 -14.41 3.15 27.97
C LEU A 283 -14.91 4.17 28.99
N LYS A 284 -15.06 5.45 28.60
CA LYS A 284 -15.61 6.50 29.47
C LYS A 284 -17.03 6.19 29.92
N GLN A 285 -17.87 5.71 29.00
CA GLN A 285 -19.26 5.36 29.31
C GLN A 285 -19.37 4.16 30.25
N PHE A 286 -18.48 3.17 30.13
CA PHE A 286 -18.50 1.96 30.96
C PHE A 286 -17.79 2.13 32.31
N ALA A 287 -16.65 2.83 32.34
CA ALA A 287 -15.72 2.85 33.47
C ALA A 287 -15.70 4.19 34.24
N GLY A 288 -16.39 5.22 33.72
CA GLY A 288 -16.38 6.57 34.27
C GLY A 288 -15.05 7.33 34.05
N ASP A 289 -15.03 8.60 34.44
CA ASP A 289 -13.89 9.52 34.17
C ASP A 289 -12.58 9.11 34.90
N ALA A 290 -12.67 8.30 35.95
CA ALA A 290 -11.53 7.94 36.80
C ALA A 290 -10.51 6.99 36.12
N ILE A 291 -10.94 6.19 35.14
CA ILE A 291 -10.08 5.20 34.43
C ILE A 291 -9.51 5.79 33.13
N LEU A 292 -10.12 6.83 32.57
CA LEU A 292 -9.67 7.43 31.31
C LEU A 292 -8.38 8.23 31.45
N ALA A 293 -8.25 9.02 32.52
CA ALA A 293 -7.11 9.92 32.69
C ALA A 293 -5.75 9.18 32.69
N PRO A 294 -5.58 8.04 33.40
CA PRO A 294 -4.34 7.25 33.34
C PRO A 294 -4.08 6.60 31.98
N LEU A 295 -5.13 6.14 31.28
CA LEU A 295 -5.00 5.50 29.97
C LEU A 295 -4.62 6.50 28.88
N VAL A 296 -5.28 7.66 28.87
CA VAL A 296 -4.97 8.79 27.98
C VAL A 296 -3.56 9.31 28.24
N GLU A 297 -3.16 9.44 29.51
CA GLU A 297 -1.81 9.85 29.88
C GLU A 297 -0.76 8.80 29.47
N ALA A 298 -1.06 7.49 29.60
CA ALA A 298 -0.17 6.42 29.15
C ALA A 298 0.00 6.38 27.62
N ILE A 299 -1.07 6.62 26.87
CA ILE A 299 -1.02 6.74 25.40
C ILE A 299 -0.23 7.99 24.99
N ARG A 300 -0.49 9.13 25.64
CA ARG A 300 0.19 10.41 25.39
C ARG A 300 1.69 10.33 25.69
N MET A 301 2.06 9.82 26.86
CA MET A 301 3.45 9.67 27.31
C MET A 301 4.27 8.74 26.43
N ARG A 302 3.64 7.73 25.80
CA ARG A 302 4.32 6.79 24.90
C ARG A 302 4.18 7.13 23.43
N SER A 303 3.41 8.15 23.05
CA SER A 303 3.21 8.60 21.66
C SER A 303 4.53 8.92 20.92
N PRO A 304 5.55 9.55 21.54
CA PRO A 304 6.84 9.79 20.89
C PRO A 304 7.61 8.49 20.59
N ASP A 305 7.61 7.54 21.53
CA ASP A 305 8.24 6.22 21.38
C ASP A 305 7.51 5.31 20.38
N LEU A 306 6.18 5.48 20.27
CA LEU A 306 5.31 4.80 19.30
C LEU A 306 5.56 5.30 17.88
N ALA A 307 5.82 6.61 17.71
CA ALA A 307 6.18 7.22 16.43
C ALA A 307 7.61 6.91 15.98
N ALA A 308 8.56 6.83 16.92
CA ALA A 308 9.99 6.64 16.61
C ALA A 308 10.37 5.20 16.22
N ASN A 309 9.59 4.18 16.62
CA ASN A 309 10.00 2.77 16.50
C ASN A 309 9.10 1.88 15.62
N GLY A 310 8.07 2.43 14.95
CA GLY A 310 7.10 1.63 14.16
C GLY A 310 6.29 0.61 15.00
N ARG A 311 6.37 0.68 16.34
CA ARG A 311 5.75 -0.27 17.28
C ARG A 311 4.37 0.20 17.73
N VAL A 312 3.51 0.56 16.78
CA VAL A 312 2.10 0.92 17.04
C VAL A 312 1.32 -0.21 17.76
N LEU A 313 1.83 -1.44 17.68
CA LEU A 313 1.41 -2.67 18.38
C LEU A 313 1.29 -2.61 19.92
N ARG A 314 1.77 -1.57 20.62
CA ARG A 314 1.66 -1.47 22.09
C ARG A 314 0.39 -0.78 22.60
N VAL A 315 -0.19 0.15 21.85
CA VAL A 315 -1.51 0.74 22.16
C VAL A 315 -2.62 -0.33 22.16
N PRO A 316 -2.66 -1.26 21.18
CA PRO A 316 -3.51 -2.44 21.19
C PRO A 316 -3.40 -3.33 22.42
N ARG A 317 -2.19 -3.53 22.94
CA ARG A 317 -1.98 -4.33 24.16
C ARG A 317 -2.51 -3.62 25.40
N LEU A 318 -2.39 -2.29 25.46
CA LEU A 318 -2.98 -1.48 26.53
C LEU A 318 -4.52 -1.46 26.44
N LEU A 319 -5.05 -1.41 25.23
CA LEU A 319 -6.49 -1.52 24.97
C LEU A 319 -7.01 -2.95 25.25
N ALA A 320 -6.26 -4.00 24.91
CA ALA A 320 -6.60 -5.39 25.20
C ALA A 320 -6.70 -5.64 26.71
N VAL A 321 -5.78 -5.08 27.51
CA VAL A 321 -5.89 -5.14 28.98
C VAL A 321 -7.14 -4.42 29.48
N GLY A 322 -7.48 -3.25 28.90
CA GLY A 322 -8.73 -2.55 29.21
C GLY A 322 -9.97 -3.37 28.88
N ILE A 323 -10.00 -3.99 27.69
CA ILE A 323 -11.10 -4.83 27.19
C ILE A 323 -11.24 -6.13 28.02
N ASP A 324 -10.13 -6.79 28.38
CA ASP A 324 -10.14 -7.98 29.25
C ASP A 324 -10.69 -7.64 30.64
N THR A 325 -10.33 -6.47 31.17
CA THR A 325 -10.84 -6.01 32.47
C THR A 325 -12.34 -5.72 32.41
N MET A 326 -12.85 -5.19 31.28
CA MET A 326 -14.29 -5.00 31.03
C MET A 326 -15.04 -6.33 30.89
N GLY A 327 -14.48 -7.31 30.19
CA GLY A 327 -15.07 -8.65 30.06
C GLY A 327 -15.21 -9.36 31.42
N GLN A 328 -14.20 -9.22 32.28
CA GLN A 328 -14.24 -9.76 33.65
C GLN A 328 -15.26 -9.05 34.54
N GLN A 329 -15.38 -7.71 34.47
CA GLN A 329 -16.36 -6.95 35.25
C GLN A 329 -17.81 -7.20 34.79
N SER A 330 -18.03 -7.38 33.49
CA SER A 330 -19.32 -7.79 32.92
C SER A 330 -19.74 -9.19 33.40
N ALA A 331 -18.79 -10.15 33.43
CA ALA A 331 -19.02 -11.50 33.96
C ALA A 331 -19.33 -11.51 35.47
N ILE A 332 -18.72 -10.60 36.24
CA ILE A 332 -19.00 -10.42 37.67
C ILE A 332 -20.39 -9.81 37.89
N ALA A 333 -20.81 -8.86 37.06
CA ALA A 333 -22.12 -8.22 37.14
C ALA A 333 -23.28 -9.12 36.67
N SER A 334 -22.99 -10.13 35.84
CA SER A 334 -23.98 -11.08 35.31
C SER A 334 -24.02 -12.43 36.04
N ALA A 335 -23.16 -12.64 37.04
CA ALA A 335 -23.21 -13.81 37.90
C ALA A 335 -24.50 -13.80 38.75
N PRO A 336 -25.32 -14.88 38.75
CA PRO A 336 -26.53 -14.92 39.56
C PRO A 336 -26.14 -14.84 41.02
N ALA A 337 -26.71 -13.86 41.73
CA ALA A 337 -26.50 -13.67 43.17
C ALA A 337 -26.70 -15.01 43.87
N ALA A 338 -25.63 -15.51 44.50
CA ALA A 338 -25.68 -16.70 45.31
C ALA A 338 -26.81 -16.50 46.32
N ARG A 339 -27.86 -17.32 46.21
CA ARG A 339 -28.93 -17.37 47.19
C ARG A 339 -28.29 -17.78 48.51
N ASP A 340 -28.24 -16.85 49.45
CA ASP A 340 -28.06 -17.16 50.86
C ASP A 340 -29.19 -18.13 51.26
N ILE A 341 -28.83 -19.40 51.38
CA ILE A 341 -29.65 -20.40 52.03
C ILE A 341 -29.25 -20.37 53.50
N SER A 342 -30.12 -19.77 54.29
CA SER A 342 -30.18 -19.86 55.75
C SER A 342 -30.34 -21.28 56.25
#